data_AF-S4P4W0-F1
#
_entry.id   AF-S4P4W0-F1
#
_cell.length_a   1.000
_cell.length_b   1.000
_cell.length_c   1.000
_cell.angle_alpha   90.00
_cell.angle_beta   90.00
_cell.angle_gamma   90.00
#
_symmetry.space_group_name_H-M   'P 1'
#
loop_
_entity.id
_entity.type
_entity.pdbx_description
1 polymer ?
#
loop_
_entity_poly.entity_id
_entity_poly.type
_entity_poly.pdbx_seq_one_letter_code
_entity_poly.pdbx_strand_id
1 'polypeptide(L)' 'QKKIRNGEAFKEEELKEIIATARDMELRWGHLFDMIIINNDTQRAYHQLLNEINSLEREPQWVPAHWLKQT' A
#
# COMPACT_ATOMS: atom_id res chain seq x y z
N GLN A 1 14.48 16.10 -8.49
CA GLN A 1 13.20 15.66 -7.90
C GLN A 1 12.48 16.87 -7.33
N LYS A 2 11.32 17.25 -7.89
CA LYS A 2 10.49 18.32 -7.31
C LYS A 2 9.65 17.68 -6.20
N LYS A 3 9.88 18.08 -4.94
CA LYS A 3 9.03 17.71 -3.80
C LYS A 3 7.72 18.49 -3.91
N ILE A 4 6.61 17.79 -4.13
CA ILE A 4 5.26 18.36 -4.06
C ILE A 4 4.99 18.75 -2.61
N ARG A 5 4.47 19.96 -2.36
CA ARG A 5 4.11 20.41 -1.01
C ARG A 5 2.79 19.79 -0.59
N ASN A 6 2.62 19.51 0.70
CA ASN A 6 1.33 19.07 1.25
C ASN A 6 0.22 20.07 0.85
N GLY A 7 -0.73 19.61 0.04
CA GLY A 7 -1.88 20.41 -0.43
C GLY A 7 -1.79 20.90 -1.88
N GLU A 8 -0.67 20.73 -2.59
CA GLU A 8 -0.64 20.92 -4.05
C GLU A 8 -1.37 19.77 -4.74
N ALA A 9 -2.33 20.10 -5.61
CA ALA A 9 -2.99 19.10 -6.44
C ALA A 9 -1.97 18.47 -7.40
N PHE A 10 -1.96 17.13 -7.46
CA PHE A 10 -1.17 16.39 -8.45
C PHE A 10 -1.57 16.83 -9.86
N LYS A 11 -0.60 16.89 -10.75
CA LYS A 11 -0.92 17.05 -12.17
C LYS A 11 -1.62 15.79 -12.65
N GLU A 12 -2.55 15.96 -13.60
CA GLU A 12 -3.32 14.83 -14.15
C GLU A 12 -2.41 13.71 -14.69
N GLU A 13 -1.31 14.07 -15.36
CA GLU A 13 -0.37 13.11 -15.92
C GLU A 13 0.37 12.31 -14.83
N GLU A 14 0.78 12.98 -13.74
CA GLU A 14 1.40 12.32 -12.59
C GLU A 14 0.42 11.35 -11.92
N LEU A 15 -0.87 11.74 -11.82
CA LEU A 15 -1.90 10.85 -11.26
C LEU A 15 -2.13 9.62 -12.15
N LYS A 16 -2.15 9.80 -13.48
CA LYS A 16 -2.27 8.68 -14.43
C LYS A 16 -1.08 7.72 -14.31
N GLU A 17 0.13 8.25 -14.21
CA GLU A 17 1.35 7.45 -14.01
C GLU A 17 1.27 6.64 -12.71
N ILE A 18 0.89 7.27 -11.59
CA ILE A 18 0.71 6.59 -10.30
C ILE A 18 -0.29 5.43 -10.42
N ILE A 19 -1.45 5.67 -11.05
CA ILE A 19 -2.49 4.65 -11.23
C ILE A 19 -1.98 3.51 -12.13
N ALA A 20 -1.27 3.82 -13.21
CA ALA A 20 -0.73 2.82 -14.13
C ALA A 20 0.32 1.94 -13.43
N THR A 21 1.22 2.54 -12.64
CA THR A 21 2.20 1.80 -11.84
C THR A 21 1.53 0.90 -10.80
N ALA A 22 0.52 1.40 -10.08
CA ALA A 22 -0.21 0.60 -9.10
C ALA A 22 -0.86 -0.65 -9.73
N ARG A 23 -1.47 -0.49 -10.92
CA ARG A 23 -2.09 -1.61 -11.66
C ARG A 23 -1.06 -2.63 -12.14
N ASP A 24 0.08 -2.19 -12.66
CA ASP A 24 1.15 -3.09 -13.08
C ASP A 24 1.74 -3.86 -11.88
N MET A 25 1.87 -3.19 -10.73
CA MET A 25 2.32 -3.83 -9.50
C MET A 25 1.35 -4.91 -9.01
N GLU A 26 0.05 -4.61 -8.99
CA GLU A 26 -1.01 -5.56 -8.61
C GLU A 26 -1.03 -6.76 -9.56
N LEU A 27 -0.89 -6.54 -10.87
CA LEU A 27 -0.87 -7.62 -11.85
C LEU A 27 0.32 -8.57 -11.67
N ARG A 28 1.53 -8.03 -11.39
CA ARG A 28 2.76 -8.83 -11.30
C ARG A 28 2.95 -9.48 -9.93
N TRP A 29 2.60 -8.76 -8.87
CA TRP A 29 2.97 -9.13 -7.50
C TRP A 29 1.79 -9.13 -6.53
N GLY A 30 0.55 -8.97 -7.00
CA GLY A 30 -0.63 -8.95 -6.12
C GLY A 30 -0.79 -10.20 -5.25
N HIS A 31 -0.31 -11.35 -5.72
CA HIS A 31 -0.28 -12.60 -4.94
C HIS A 31 0.69 -12.58 -3.74
N LEU A 32 1.54 -11.56 -3.63
CA LEU A 32 2.44 -11.32 -2.49
C LEU A 32 1.86 -10.31 -1.50
N PHE A 33 0.72 -9.68 -1.81
CA PHE A 33 0.12 -8.67 -0.95
C PHE A 33 -0.90 -9.32 -0.02
N ASP A 34 -0.78 -9.05 1.27
CA ASP A 34 -1.77 -9.50 2.26
C ASP A 34 -3.01 -8.61 2.29
N MET A 35 -2.86 -7.32 1.92
CA MET A 35 -3.94 -6.34 1.93
C MET A 35 -3.79 -5.26 0.85
N ILE A 36 -4.93 -4.73 0.38
CA ILE A 36 -5.01 -3.60 -0.54
C ILE A 36 -5.83 -2.47 0.10
N ILE A 37 -5.27 -1.25 0.11
CA ILE A 37 -5.94 -0.04 0.60
C ILE A 37 -6.27 0.89 -0.57
N ILE A 38 -7.54 1.21 -0.75
CA ILE A 38 -8.00 2.11 -1.82
C ILE A 38 -7.91 3.58 -1.37
N ASN A 39 -7.02 4.33 -1.99
CA ASN A 39 -6.81 5.76 -1.71
C ASN A 39 -7.84 6.67 -2.44
N ASN A 40 -9.13 6.48 -2.15
CA ASN A 40 -10.19 7.38 -2.66
C ASN A 40 -10.39 8.60 -1.76
N ASP A 41 -10.25 8.42 -0.45
CA ASP A 41 -10.24 9.48 0.55
C ASP A 41 -8.98 9.31 1.39
N THR A 42 -8.11 10.31 1.36
CA THR A 42 -6.78 10.21 1.98
C THR A 42 -6.85 10.05 3.49
N GLN A 43 -7.82 10.69 4.16
CA GLN A 43 -7.97 10.55 5.61
C GLN A 43 -8.44 9.15 5.97
N ARG A 44 -9.44 8.62 5.26
CA ARG A 44 -9.93 7.26 5.48
C ARG A 44 -8.86 6.22 5.19
N ALA A 45 -8.15 6.34 4.07
CA ALA A 45 -7.07 5.42 3.71
C ALA A 45 -5.94 5.46 4.74
N TYR A 46 -5.60 6.63 5.26
CA TYR A 46 -4.62 6.80 6.34
C TYR A 46 -5.05 6.06 7.62
N HIS A 47 -6.31 6.23 8.05
CA HIS A 47 -6.80 5.52 9.24
C HIS A 47 -6.84 4.00 9.04
N GLN A 48 -7.21 3.52 7.83
CA GLN A 48 -7.14 2.10 7.50
C GLN A 48 -5.72 1.55 7.60
N LEU A 49 -4.74 2.28 7.06
CA LEU A 49 -3.33 1.91 7.14
C LEU A 49 -2.85 1.84 8.59
N LEU A 50 -3.17 2.84 9.41
CA LEU A 50 -2.80 2.84 10.83
C LEU A 50 -3.42 1.66 11.58
N ASN A 51 -4.69 1.36 11.33
CA ASN A 51 -5.37 0.25 11.99
C ASN A 51 -4.72 -1.08 11.63
N GLU A 52 -4.36 -1.28 10.35
CA GLU A 52 -3.70 -2.50 9.91
C GLU A 52 -2.32 -2.66 10.53
N ILE A 53 -1.50 -1.61 10.53
CA ILE A 53 -0.18 -1.65 11.18
C ILE A 53 -0.31 -2.02 12.66
N ASN A 54 -1.26 -1.41 13.38
CA ASN A 54 -1.50 -1.75 14.78
C ASN A 54 -1.96 -3.21 14.97
N SER A 55 -2.71 -3.77 14.02
CA SER A 55 -3.13 -5.18 14.02
C SER A 55 -1.93 -6.11 13.82
N LEU A 56 -1.10 -5.83 12.81
CA LEU A 56 0.11 -6.60 12.50
C LEU A 56 1.09 -6.68 13.69
N GLU A 57 1.16 -5.63 14.51
CA GLU A 57 2.01 -5.59 15.71
C GLU A 57 1.45 -6.38 16.90
N ARG A 58 0.15 -6.69 16.91
CA ARG A 58 -0.55 -7.30 18.07
C ARG A 58 -1.04 -8.71 17.81
N GLU A 59 -1.30 -9.04 16.55
CA GLU A 59 -1.94 -10.27 16.14
C GLU A 59 -0.99 -11.11 15.26
N PRO A 60 -0.88 -12.44 15.50
CA PRO A 60 -0.12 -13.32 14.64
C PRO A 60 -0.65 -13.30 13.20
N GLN A 61 0.26 -13.31 12.22
CA GLN A 61 -0.08 -13.28 10.80
C GLN A 61 0.25 -14.59 10.09
N TRP A 62 -0.52 -14.88 9.04
CA TRP A 62 -0.22 -16.01 8.16
C TRP A 62 1.01 -15.70 7.32
N VAL A 63 2.03 -16.54 7.46
CA VAL A 63 3.25 -16.45 6.65
C VAL A 63 3.49 -17.77 5.93
N PRO A 64 4.11 -17.75 4.73
CA PRO A 64 4.57 -18.98 4.09
C PRO A 64 5.43 -19.81 5.03
N ALA A 65 5.12 -21.10 5.18
CA ALA A 65 5.84 -21.98 6.11
C ALA A 65 7.36 -22.02 5.86
N HIS A 66 7.82 -21.73 4.64
CA HIS A 66 9.23 -21.68 4.33
C HIS A 66 9.97 -20.48 4.95
N TRP A 67 9.27 -19.41 5.36
CA TRP A 67 9.88 -18.28 6.08
C TRP A 67 10.36 -18.69 7.47
N LEU A 68 9.71 -19.68 8.08
CA LEU A 68 10.04 -20.19 9.41
C LEU A 68 11.20 -21.19 9.41
N LYS A 69 11.64 -21.69 8.24
CA LYS A 69 12.65 -22.77 8.13
C LYS A 69 14.09 -22.35 8.48
N GLN A 70 14.31 -21.11 8.94
CA GLN A 70 15.63 -20.56 9.25
C GLN A 70 15.73 -19.87 10.62
N THR A 71 14.74 -20.06 11.50
CA THR A 71 14.86 -19.67 12.92
C THR A 71 15.11 -20.91 13.76
#